data_AF-M9LBA1-F1
#
_entry.id   AF-M9LBA1-F1
#
_cell.length_a   1.000
_cell.length_b   1.000
_cell.length_c   1.000
_cell.angle_alpha   90.00
_cell.angle_beta   90.00
_cell.angle_gamma   90.00
#
_symmetry.space_group_name_H-M   'P 1'
#
loop_
_entity.id
_entity.type
_entity.pdbx_description
1 polymer ?
#
loop_
_entity_poly.entity_id
_entity_poly.type
_entity_poly.pdbx_seq_one_letter_code
_entity_poly.pdbx_strand_id
1 'polypeptide(L)' 'MKTVAIVGAGKGLGLSLAKRFGHKGFRVALIARNVEKLAEMTEELKALGVEVSNYKADIYN' A
#
# COMPACT_ATOMS: atom_id res chain seq x y z
N MET A 1 -3.76 4.52 16.66
CA MET A 1 -2.97 3.69 15.73
C MET A 1 -2.43 4.58 14.60
N LYS A 2 -1.19 4.39 14.14
CA LYS A 2 -0.58 5.24 13.10
C LYS A 2 -0.89 4.69 11.71
N THR A 3 -1.11 5.58 10.74
CA THR A 3 -1.42 5.23 9.36
C THR A 3 -0.40 5.89 8.43
N VAL A 4 0.06 5.17 7.41
CA VAL A 4 0.91 5.70 6.34
C VAL A 4 0.16 5.58 5.02
N ALA A 5 0.11 6.68 4.26
CA ALA A 5 -0.40 6.68 2.90
C ALA A 5 0.78 6.68 1.92
N ILE A 6 0.77 5.74 0.98
CA ILE A 6 1.78 5.62 -0.06
C ILE A 6 1.10 5.96 -1.38
N VAL A 7 1.32 7.18 -1.83
CA VAL A 7 0.82 7.70 -3.09
C VAL A 7 1.81 7.40 -4.21
N GLY A 8 1.32 6.90 -5.34
CA GLY A 8 2.19 6.35 -6.39
C GLY A 8 2.72 4.95 -6.04
N ALA A 9 1.94 4.16 -5.29
CA ALA A 9 2.34 2.82 -4.90
C ALA A 9 2.59 1.91 -6.12
N GLY A 10 3.72 1.22 -6.12
CA GLY A 10 4.09 0.22 -7.13
C GLY A 10 5.02 -0.85 -6.57
N LYS A 11 5.26 -1.90 -7.37
CA LYS A 11 5.99 -3.12 -6.96
C LYS A 11 7.44 -2.90 -6.48
N GLY A 12 8.05 -1.77 -6.81
CA GLY A 12 9.37 -1.37 -6.30
C GLY A 12 9.26 -0.68 -4.94
N LEU A 13 9.55 0.63 -4.92
CA LEU A 13 9.65 1.41 -3.69
C LEU A 13 8.37 1.41 -2.84
N GLY A 14 7.20 1.54 -3.47
CA GLY A 14 5.92 1.59 -2.75
C GLY A 14 5.67 0.32 -1.93
N LEU A 15 5.90 -0.85 -2.51
CA LEU A 15 5.79 -2.13 -1.82
C LEU A 15 6.83 -2.29 -0.71
N SER A 16 8.09 -1.91 -0.95
CA SER A 16 9.14 -1.98 0.08
C SER A 16 8.83 -1.10 1.29
N LEU A 17 8.31 0.11 1.07
CA LEU A 17 7.87 1.02 2.13
C LEU A 17 6.66 0.44 2.88
N ALA A 18 5.67 -0.08 2.16
CA ALA A 18 4.49 -0.70 2.75
C ALA A 18 4.86 -1.84 3.71
N LYS A 19 5.76 -2.73 3.30
CA LYS A 19 6.29 -3.80 4.16
C LYS A 19 6.98 -3.23 5.40
N ARG A 20 7.88 -2.27 5.21
CA ARG A 20 8.68 -1.68 6.30
C ARG A 20 7.83 -0.97 7.35
N PHE A 21 6.82 -0.20 6.93
CA PHE A 21 5.92 0.48 7.87
C PHE A 21 4.90 -0.48 8.48
N GLY A 22 4.38 -1.43 7.70
CA GLY A 22 3.50 -2.48 8.18
C GLY A 22 4.12 -3.30 9.32
N HIS A 23 5.39 -3.72 9.17
CA HIS A 23 6.13 -4.41 10.23
C HIS A 23 6.38 -3.56 11.49
N LYS A 24 6.25 -2.24 11.37
CA LYS A 24 6.31 -1.31 12.51
C LYS A 24 4.93 -1.01 13.11
N GLY A 25 3.88 -1.76 12.73
CA GLY A 25 2.52 -1.63 13.25
C GLY A 25 1.74 -0.46 12.66
N PHE A 26 2.12 0.04 11.49
CA PHE A 26 1.32 1.04 10.77
C PHE A 26 0.24 0.35 9.94
N ARG A 27 -0.92 1.01 9.87
CA ARG A 27 -1.88 0.74 8.79
C ARG A 27 -1.37 1.37 7.50
N VAL A 28 -1.48 0.65 6.39
CA VAL A 28 -0.98 1.10 5.10
C VAL A 28 -2.14 1.40 4.16
N ALA A 29 -2.16 2.59 3.58
CA ALA A 29 -3.04 2.93 2.46
C ALA A 29 -2.20 3.00 1.16
N LEU A 30 -2.48 2.12 0.21
CA LEU A 30 -1.85 2.12 -1.11
C LEU A 30 -2.70 2.91 -2.10
N ILE A 31 -2.12 3.91 -2.77
CA ILE A 31 -2.85 4.80 -3.66
C ILE A 31 -2.12 4.86 -5.01
N ALA A 32 -2.80 4.45 -6.08
CA ALA A 32 -2.30 4.48 -7.45
C ALA A 32 -3.44 4.35 -8.47
N ARG A 33 -3.10 4.47 -9.76
CA ARG A 33 -4.08 4.42 -10.87
C ARG A 33 -4.49 3.00 -11.25
N ASN A 34 -3.59 2.04 -11.10
CA ASN A 34 -3.78 0.66 -11.55
C ASN A 34 -4.29 -0.20 -10.39
N VAL A 35 -5.55 -0.62 -10.46
CA VAL A 35 -6.25 -1.33 -9.38
C VAL A 35 -5.75 -2.76 -9.24
N GLU A 36 -5.38 -3.39 -10.36
CA GLU A 36 -4.93 -4.78 -10.40
C GLU A 36 -3.61 -4.93 -9.62
N LYS A 37 -2.64 -4.04 -9.87
CA LYS A 37 -1.37 -3.98 -9.13
C LYS A 37 -1.58 -3.65 -7.65
N LEU A 38 -2.53 -2.76 -7.34
CA LEU A 38 -2.87 -2.44 -5.96
C LEU A 38 -3.46 -3.65 -5.23
N ALA A 39 -4.32 -4.42 -5.89
CA ALA A 39 -4.90 -5.64 -5.34
C ALA A 39 -3.82 -6.70 -5.08
N GLU A 40 -2.94 -6.95 -6.05
CA GLU A 40 -1.79 -7.86 -5.86
C GLU A 40 -0.93 -7.48 -4.65
N MET A 41 -0.55 -6.20 -4.54
CA MET A 41 0.24 -5.70 -3.41
C MET A 41 -0.52 -5.79 -2.08
N THR A 42 -1.84 -5.58 -2.10
CA THR A 42 -2.69 -5.68 -0.91
C THR A 42 -2.70 -7.10 -0.38
N GLU A 43 -2.89 -8.10 -1.26
CA GLU A 43 -2.89 -9.50 -0.86
C GLU A 43 -1.52 -9.95 -0.34
N GLU A 44 -0.43 -9.51 -0.99
CA GLU A 44 0.93 -9.77 -0.50
C GLU A 44 1.17 -9.20 0.91
N LEU A 45 0.71 -7.98 1.16
CA LEU A 45 0.88 -7.33 2.47
C LEU A 45 -0.01 -7.96 3.55
N LYS A 46 -1.26 -8.33 3.22
CA LYS A 46 -2.14 -9.06 4.13
C LYS A 46 -1.55 -10.42 4.52
N ALA A 47 -0.94 -11.13 3.58
CA ALA A 47 -0.26 -12.40 3.85
C ALA A 47 0.93 -12.24 4.83
N LEU A 48 1.50 -11.03 4.93
CA LEU A 48 2.53 -10.66 5.90
C LEU A 48 1.96 -10.11 7.22
N GLY A 49 0.64 -10.18 7.42
CA GLY A 49 -0.04 -9.67 8.62
C GLY A 49 -0.12 -8.14 8.69
N VAL A 50 0.09 -7.44 7.57
CA VAL A 50 -0.03 -5.97 7.53
C VAL A 50 -1.49 -5.57 7.35
N GLU A 51 -1.98 -4.66 8.19
CA GLU A 51 -3.28 -4.01 7.96
C GLU A 51 -3.14 -3.02 6.80
N VAL A 52 -3.72 -3.37 5.65
CA VAL A 52 -3.59 -2.61 4.41
C VAL A 52 -4.94 -2.40 3.72
N SER A 53 -5.11 -1.24 3.10
CA SER A 53 -6.21 -0.93 2.18
C SER A 53 -5.66 -0.28 0.92
N ASN A 54 -6.38 -0.39 -0.19
CA ASN A 54 -6.00 0.26 -1.44
C ASN A 54 -7.11 1.18 -1.97
N TYR A 55 -6.69 2.23 -2.68
CA TYR A 55 -7.56 3.23 -3.26
C TYR A 55 -7.08 3.59 -4.65
N LYS A 56 -8.00 3.57 -5.62
CA LYS A 56 -7.74 4.09 -6.97
C LYS A 56 -7.75 5.61 -6.92
N ALA A 57 -6.66 6.24 -7.31
CA ALA A 57 -6.61 7.68 -7.53
C ALA A 57 -5.57 8.04 -8.60
N ASP A 58 -5.83 9.16 -9.29
CA ASP A 58 -4.84 9.88 -10.05
C ASP A 58 -4.50 11.17 -9.28
N ILE A 59 -3.23 11.50 -9.11
CA ILE A 59 -2.82 12.67 -8.32
C ILE A 59 -3.01 14.00 -9.05
N TYR A 60 -3.22 13.93 -10.36
CA TYR A 60 -3.42 15.10 -11.20
C TYR A 60 -4.90 15.51 -11.32
N ASN A 61 -5.84 14.75 -10.73
CA ASN A 61 -7.29 15.01 -10.81
C ASN A 61 -7.95 15.03 -9.42
#